data_AF-A0A2V5XW96-F1
#
_entry.id   AF-A0A2V5XW96-F1
#
_cell.length_a   1.000
_cell.length_b   1.000
_cell.length_c   1.000
_cell.angle_alpha   90.00
_cell.angle_beta   90.00
_cell.angle_gamma   90.00
#
_symmetry.space_group_name_H-M   'P 1'
#
loop_
_entity.id
_entity.type
_entity.pdbx_description
1 polymer ?
#
loop_
_entity_poly.entity_id
_entity_poly.type
_entity_poly.pdbx_seq_one_letter_code
_entity_poly.pdbx_strand_id
1 'polypeptide(L)'
;RWQLAGDQLYIDLDLSAENLPAGARIALGSAVIEVTAPPHLGCQKFVARFGMEAMKFVNSAVGKQLRLRGIHARVIEPGTIRSGDVARKV
;
A
#
# COMPACT_ATOMS: atom_id res chain seq x y z
N ARG A 1 7.39 -14.26 -11.80
CA ARG A 1 6.21 -14.66 -11.00
C ARG A 1 5.67 -13.38 -10.34
N TRP A 2 4.44 -12.97 -10.62
CA TRP A 2 3.85 -11.80 -9.96
C TRP A 2 3.74 -12.04 -8.46
N GLN A 3 3.84 -11.00 -7.65
CA GLN A 3 3.92 -11.12 -6.20
C GLN A 3 2.63 -11.69 -5.59
N LEU A 4 2.78 -12.59 -4.61
CA LEU A 4 1.67 -13.32 -3.99
C LEU A 4 0.69 -12.40 -3.24
N ALA A 5 1.12 -11.21 -2.84
CA ALA A 5 0.26 -10.25 -2.16
C ALA A 5 -0.72 -9.55 -3.13
N GLY A 6 -0.46 -9.56 -4.44
CA GLY A 6 -1.39 -9.04 -5.46
C GLY A 6 -1.46 -7.52 -5.52
N ASP A 7 -0.47 -6.82 -4.95
CA ASP A 7 -0.33 -5.37 -5.06
C ASP A 7 0.20 -4.98 -6.45
N GLN A 8 -0.11 -3.75 -6.86
CA GLN A 8 0.25 -3.21 -8.17
C GLN A 8 1.62 -2.53 -8.12
N LEU A 9 1.96 -1.95 -6.96
CA LEU A 9 3.19 -1.19 -6.73
C LEU A 9 3.89 -1.72 -5.48
N TYR A 10 5.22 -1.82 -5.57
CA TYR A 10 6.12 -2.12 -4.46
C TYR A 10 7.09 -0.95 -4.36
N ILE A 11 6.99 -0.17 -3.28
CA ILE A 11 7.75 1.07 -3.09
C ILE A 11 8.47 1.02 -1.75
N ASP A 12 9.64 1.65 -1.69
CA ASP A 12 10.37 1.88 -0.45
C ASP A 12 9.91 3.23 0.14
N LEU A 13 8.96 3.16 1.07
CA LEU A 13 8.36 4.32 1.72
C LEU A 13 7.73 3.90 3.05
N ASP A 14 7.83 4.74 4.08
CA ASP A 14 7.06 4.54 5.31
C ASP A 14 5.56 4.72 5.03
N LEU A 15 4.82 3.62 5.04
CA LEU A 15 3.38 3.61 4.78
C LEU A 15 2.54 3.92 6.02
N SER A 16 3.14 4.14 7.19
CA SER A 16 2.42 4.36 8.45
C SER A 16 1.31 5.40 8.31
N ALA A 17 0.23 5.24 9.08
CA ALA A 17 -0.86 6.19 9.09
C ALA A 17 -0.44 7.60 9.53
N GLU A 18 0.64 7.70 10.30
CA GLU A 18 1.28 8.95 10.72
C GLU A 18 2.00 9.64 9.54
N ASN A 19 2.82 8.91 8.78
CA ASN A 19 3.56 9.50 7.67
C ASN A 19 2.67 9.77 6.44
N LEU A 20 1.68 8.90 6.19
CA LEU A 20 0.80 8.92 5.02
C LEU A 20 -0.69 8.86 5.41
N PRO A 21 -1.27 9.88 6.07
CA PRO A 21 -2.69 9.89 6.40
C PRO A 21 -3.57 9.80 5.14
N ALA A 22 -4.86 9.48 5.30
CA ALA A 22 -5.80 9.53 4.18
C ALA A 22 -5.82 10.95 3.56
N GLY A 23 -5.78 11.03 2.24
CA GLY A 23 -5.61 12.30 1.51
C GLY A 23 -4.15 12.69 1.26
N ALA A 24 -3.16 12.02 1.87
CA ALA A 24 -1.75 12.23 1.52
C ALA A 24 -1.49 11.82 0.06
N ARG A 25 -0.61 12.56 -0.61
CA ARG A 25 -0.30 12.36 -2.03
C ARG A 25 1.10 11.82 -2.22
N ILE A 26 1.25 10.99 -3.23
CA ILE A 26 2.51 10.37 -3.61
C ILE A 26 2.70 10.60 -5.10
N ALA A 27 3.78 11.30 -5.45
CA ALA A 27 4.24 11.42 -6.83
C ALA A 27 5.08 10.19 -7.19
N LEU A 28 4.82 9.61 -8.37
CA LEU A 28 5.56 8.49 -8.94
C LEU A 28 5.62 8.68 -10.47
N GLY A 29 6.83 8.76 -11.04
CA GLY A 29 6.98 9.07 -12.47
C GLY A 29 6.31 10.40 -12.80
N SER A 30 5.39 10.41 -13.77
CA SER A 30 4.53 11.57 -14.08
C SER A 30 3.11 11.47 -13.50
N ALA A 31 2.82 10.49 -12.65
CA ALA A 31 1.52 10.30 -12.01
C ALA A 31 1.51 10.80 -10.57
N VAL A 32 0.32 11.16 -10.08
CA VAL A 32 0.08 11.42 -8.65
C VAL A 32 -1.07 10.54 -8.17
N ILE A 33 -0.81 9.82 -7.08
CA ILE A 33 -1.80 9.00 -6.39
C ILE A 33 -2.07 9.54 -4.98
N GLU A 34 -3.28 9.34 -4.49
CA GLU A 34 -3.73 9.79 -3.17
C GLU A 34 -4.16 8.61 -2.32
N VAL A 35 -3.70 8.56 -1.07
CA VAL A 35 -4.06 7.51 -0.10
C VAL A 35 -5.55 7.60 0.24
N THR A 36 -6.28 6.49 0.11
CA THR A 36 -7.70 6.44 0.45
C THR A 36 -7.94 6.05 1.91
N ALA A 37 -9.12 6.39 2.45
CA ALA A 37 -9.46 6.12 3.85
C ALA A 37 -9.67 4.63 4.19
N PRO A 38 -10.33 3.81 3.34
CA PRO A 38 -10.53 2.38 3.66
C PRO A 38 -9.20 1.63 3.78
N PRO A 39 -9.01 0.81 4.84
CA PRO A 39 -7.77 0.10 5.04
C PRO A 39 -7.62 -1.08 4.08
N HIS A 40 -6.38 -1.39 3.67
CA HIS A 40 -6.07 -2.61 2.95
C HIS A 40 -5.74 -3.73 3.95
N LEU A 41 -6.71 -4.61 4.21
CA LEU A 41 -6.57 -5.70 5.19
C LEU A 41 -6.31 -7.05 4.53
N GLY A 42 -5.68 -7.97 5.27
CA GLY A 42 -5.54 -9.36 4.84
C GLY A 42 -6.91 -10.04 4.72
N CYS A 43 -7.21 -10.58 3.54
CA CYS A 43 -8.48 -11.27 3.23
C CYS A 43 -8.32 -12.80 3.16
N GLN A 44 -9.38 -13.53 2.82
CA GLN A 44 -9.32 -14.99 2.64
C GLN A 44 -8.25 -15.45 1.62
N LYS A 45 -8.04 -14.69 0.54
CA LYS A 45 -6.96 -14.97 -0.43
C LYS A 45 -5.59 -14.78 0.18
N PHE A 46 -5.42 -13.83 1.11
CA PHE A 46 -4.18 -13.63 1.85
C PHE A 46 -3.90 -14.82 2.78
N VAL A 47 -4.92 -15.29 3.51
CA VAL A 47 -4.83 -16.50 4.35
C VAL A 47 -4.46 -17.73 3.52
N ALA A 48 -5.07 -17.92 2.34
CA ALA A 48 -4.76 -19.04 1.47
C ALA A 48 -3.30 -19.04 0.96
N ARG A 49 -2.64 -17.88 0.93
CA ARG A 49 -1.27 -17.71 0.42
C ARG A 49 -0.21 -17.68 1.51
N PHE A 50 -0.55 -17.11 2.67
CA PHE A 50 0.41 -16.80 3.74
C PHE A 50 0.02 -17.38 5.11
N GLY A 51 -1.18 -17.95 5.25
CA GLY A 51 -1.69 -18.53 6.49
C GLY A 51 -2.45 -17.55 7.39
N MET A 52 -3.15 -18.12 8.37
CA MET A 52 -3.99 -17.38 9.32
C MET A 52 -3.15 -16.47 10.23
N GLU A 53 -2.01 -16.97 10.72
CA GLU A 53 -1.13 -16.21 11.62
C GLU A 53 -0.54 -14.96 10.94
N ALA A 54 -0.19 -15.05 9.65
CA ALA A 54 0.25 -13.89 8.87
C ALA A 54 -0.87 -12.84 8.73
N MET A 55 -2.11 -13.27 8.50
CA MET A 55 -3.25 -12.36 8.44
C MET A 55 -3.48 -11.67 9.79
N LYS A 56 -3.45 -12.41 10.90
CA LYS A 56 -3.58 -11.84 12.25
C LYS A 56 -2.48 -10.83 12.56
N PHE A 57 -1.25 -11.11 12.15
CA PHE A 57 -0.11 -10.21 12.32
C PHE A 57 -0.34 -8.88 11.60
N VAL A 58 -0.61 -8.90 10.28
CA VAL A 58 -0.81 -7.67 9.50
C VAL A 58 -2.10 -6.93 9.87
N ASN A 59 -3.13 -7.64 10.36
CA ASN A 59 -4.40 -7.05 10.79
C ASN A 59 -4.44 -6.69 12.29
N SER A 60 -3.35 -6.88 13.04
CA SER A 60 -3.23 -6.46 14.43
C SER A 60 -3.38 -4.93 14.57
N ALA A 61 -3.59 -4.43 15.79
CA ALA A 61 -3.69 -2.99 16.02
C ALA A 61 -2.44 -2.24 15.51
N VAL A 62 -1.26 -2.75 15.85
CA VAL A 62 0.04 -2.22 15.37
C VAL A 62 0.19 -2.42 13.87
N GLY A 63 -0.17 -3.60 13.35
CA GLY A 63 -0.09 -3.91 11.92
C GLY A 63 -0.93 -2.97 11.05
N LYS A 64 -2.10 -2.55 11.56
CA LYS A 64 -2.97 -1.54 10.92
C LYS A 64 -2.40 -0.13 11.00
N GLN A 65 -1.76 0.25 12.11
CA GLN A 65 -1.10 1.56 12.24
C GLN A 65 0.08 1.70 11.28
N LEU A 66 0.89 0.64 11.16
CA LEU A 66 2.02 0.57 10.25
C LEU A 66 1.64 0.19 8.82
N ARG A 67 0.36 -0.19 8.58
CA ARG A 67 -0.17 -0.71 7.31
C ARG A 67 0.71 -1.80 6.70
N LEU A 68 1.04 -2.83 7.50
CA LEU A 68 1.92 -3.94 7.11
C LEU A 68 1.37 -4.80 5.95
N ARG A 69 0.07 -4.71 5.67
CA ARG A 69 -0.52 -5.30 4.47
C ARG A 69 -0.37 -4.43 3.23
N GLY A 70 -0.24 -3.12 3.39
CA GLY A 70 -0.24 -2.10 2.33
C GLY A 70 -1.37 -1.10 2.51
N ILE A 71 -1.57 -0.27 1.48
CA ILE A 71 -2.61 0.76 1.43
C ILE A 71 -3.36 0.70 0.09
N HIS A 72 -4.51 1.35 0.05
CA HIS A 72 -5.19 1.68 -1.18
C HIS A 72 -4.91 3.13 -1.56
N ALA A 73 -4.79 3.38 -2.86
CA ALA A 73 -4.64 4.72 -3.39
C ALA A 73 -5.48 4.88 -4.65
N ARG A 74 -5.90 6.11 -4.92
CA ARG A 74 -6.59 6.49 -6.16
C ARG A 74 -5.70 7.37 -7.01
N VAL A 75 -5.79 7.24 -8.32
CA VAL A 75 -5.10 8.14 -9.25
C VAL A 75 -5.82 9.49 -9.25
N ILE A 76 -5.09 10.56 -8.95
CA ILE A 76 -5.62 11.94 -9.03
C ILE A 76 -5.07 12.68 -10.23
N GLU A 77 -3.85 12.32 -10.67
CA GLU A 77 -3.26 12.80 -11.93
C GLU A 77 -2.75 11.58 -12.72
N PRO A 78 -3.28 11.32 -13.93
CA PRO A 78 -2.83 10.22 -14.75
C PRO A 78 -1.42 10.49 -15.28
N GLY A 79 -0.61 9.44 -15.39
CA GLY A 79 0.76 9.56 -15.88
C GLY A 79 1.36 8.21 -16.21
N THR A 80 2.62 8.24 -16.63
CA THR A 80 3.41 7.04 -16.91
C THR A 80 4.37 6.80 -15.76
N ILE A 81 4.44 5.55 -15.32
CA ILE A 81 5.36 5.08 -14.29
C ILE A 81 6.21 3.95 -14.85
N ARG A 82 7.42 3.81 -14.31
CA ARG A 82 8.36 2.74 -14.64
C ARG A 82 8.98 2.18 -13.37
N SER A 83 9.41 0.92 -13.42
CA SER A 83 10.25 0.36 -12.36
C SER A 83 11.50 1.21 -12.19
N GLY A 84 11.80 1.58 -10.95
CA GLY A 84 12.91 2.48 -10.62
C GLY A 84 12.51 3.94 -10.40
N ASP A 85 11.27 4.34 -10.73
CA ASP A 85 10.78 5.67 -10.38
C ASP A 85 10.70 5.81 -8.85
N VAL A 86 11.17 6.95 -8.33
CA VAL A 86 11.19 7.23 -6.90
C VAL A 86 9.82 7.74 -6.46
N ALA A 87 9.19 7.04 -5.51
CA ALA A 87 7.98 7.49 -4.84
C ALA A 87 8.33 8.63 -3.87
N ARG A 88 7.61 9.75 -3.94
CA ARG A 88 7.81 10.90 -3.04
C ARG A 88 6.48 11.37 -2.48
N LYS A 89 6.43 11.57 -1.17
CA LYS A 89 5.31 12.29 -0.54
C LYS A 89 5.34 13.74 -1.01
N VAL A 90 4.18 14.27 -1.42
CA VAL A 90 4.00 15.65 -1.91
C VAL A 90 2.86 16.36 -1.20
#